data_AF-A0A6B0SF56-F1
#
_entry.id   AF-A0A6B0SF56-F1
#
_cell.length_a   1.000
_cell.length_b   1.000
_cell.length_c   1.000
_cell.angle_alpha   90.00
_cell.angle_beta   90.00
_cell.angle_gamma   90.00
#
_symmetry.space_group_name_H-M   'P 1'
#
loop_
_entity.id
_entity.type
_entity.pdbx_description
1 polymer ?
#
loop_
_entity_poly.entity_id
_entity_poly.type
_entity_poly.pdbx_seq_one_letter_code
_entity_poly.pdbx_strand_id
1 'polypeptide(L)'
;MGFLRAGGWGAPRPETRFLPEVLPKPSLRAWPSSVVPDGSSVTLRCGTPTRDVSFALRKGARVWEMVQSPDSTEGQAEFHLPDVKSSHAGEYTCEYHRRGNPHVSARPSDALLLLVTGYLRQPSLQAHRRGPVTEGQEVTLQCQRPAAELGPVMFALLKAGSAAPVQVRAPAGRETDFSLRNLSAGDSGNYSCVYYQARAPFRASQASPRLEIRVAASLPSITSDYTTGNHIRLALATVIMVIAGAFLLETWCRQRHVRGESECGAKCRQDTLDDLSMFFHKDALRTTSQAALKITYLIQMVIGSLVNVILFFHSISPVLIGQSQRPTDMIHTHMAVANLLVLLSPGIPHTMAAFIPRNPLSSLGCKFVYYLRRVAHSTTLCSTCILSTYQSLTLTPRRAEWVMLRGRAPKVIGPSCCTCWMLSFLMYIPVPLKLTGPQNMHNYTDTKGTWFCSSSPTEIGMSYLWSISDAMFISVMVWSSGSMVLLLLRHRQRVQYIHTPTGHHRCPPETRAVHTILMLVVTFITFYFLNSVVSFYIAAFFDIRLWLIQTSNVLGSCFPTISPFLLLLRDPRTPRFCS
;
A
#
# COMPACT_ATOMS: atom_id res chain seq x y z
N MET A 1 65.74 -22.24 -34.37
CA MET A 1 64.64 -21.61 -35.12
C MET A 1 63.61 -22.66 -35.51
N GLY A 2 62.35 -22.44 -35.15
CA GLY A 2 61.12 -22.88 -35.82
C GLY A 2 60.91 -24.36 -36.21
N PHE A 3 60.04 -25.06 -35.47
CA PHE A 3 59.28 -26.20 -36.01
C PHE A 3 57.79 -25.86 -36.10
N LEU A 4 57.23 -26.10 -37.29
CA LEU A 4 55.85 -25.86 -37.69
C LEU A 4 54.89 -26.95 -37.16
N ARG A 5 53.64 -26.53 -36.99
CA ARG A 5 52.44 -27.29 -36.60
C ARG A 5 52.14 -28.52 -37.47
N ALA A 6 51.54 -29.53 -36.86
CA ALA A 6 50.46 -30.32 -37.47
C ALA A 6 49.33 -30.52 -36.46
N GLY A 7 48.10 -30.20 -36.88
CA GLY A 7 46.88 -30.22 -36.06
C GLY A 7 46.23 -31.60 -35.98
N GLY A 8 45.74 -31.94 -34.78
CA GLY A 8 44.94 -33.12 -34.49
C GLY A 8 43.44 -32.88 -34.72
N TRP A 9 42.76 -33.95 -35.13
CA TRP A 9 41.37 -34.02 -35.56
C TRP A 9 40.39 -33.86 -34.39
N GLY A 10 39.41 -32.96 -34.53
CA GLY A 10 38.26 -32.84 -33.62
C GLY A 10 37.01 -33.47 -34.22
N ALA A 11 36.37 -34.37 -33.47
CA ALA A 11 35.17 -35.11 -33.87
C ALA A 11 33.97 -34.19 -34.22
N PRO A 12 33.07 -34.61 -35.13
CA PRO A 12 31.87 -33.85 -35.46
C PRO A 12 30.88 -33.84 -34.29
N ARG A 13 30.35 -32.65 -33.96
CA ARG A 13 29.26 -32.46 -32.99
C ARG A 13 27.96 -33.07 -33.52
N PRO A 14 27.10 -33.63 -32.66
CA PRO A 14 25.84 -34.21 -33.10
C PRO A 14 24.90 -33.13 -33.64
N GLU A 15 24.25 -33.42 -34.77
CA GLU A 15 23.11 -32.66 -35.30
C GLU A 15 22.00 -32.60 -34.26
N THR A 16 21.83 -31.44 -33.63
CA THR A 16 20.61 -31.10 -32.91
C THR A 16 19.46 -31.11 -33.90
N ARG A 17 18.58 -32.11 -33.76
CA ARG A 17 17.23 -32.10 -34.36
C ARG A 17 16.57 -30.77 -34.02
N PHE A 18 16.40 -29.90 -35.02
CA PHE A 18 15.64 -28.67 -34.89
C PHE A 18 14.18 -29.02 -34.59
N LEU A 19 13.75 -28.79 -33.35
CA LEU A 19 12.33 -28.71 -33.03
C LEU A 19 11.72 -27.59 -33.89
N PRO A 20 10.59 -27.82 -34.58
CA PRO A 20 9.97 -26.78 -35.40
C PRO A 20 9.66 -25.58 -34.52
N GLU A 21 10.17 -24.41 -34.91
CA GLU A 21 10.02 -23.16 -34.18
C GLU A 21 8.53 -22.78 -34.10
N VAL A 22 7.94 -22.87 -32.91
CA VAL A 22 6.51 -22.60 -32.70
C VAL A 22 6.30 -21.09 -32.50
N LEU A 23 5.80 -20.41 -33.53
CA LEU A 23 5.43 -19.00 -33.46
C LEU A 23 4.18 -18.77 -32.58
N PRO A 24 4.10 -17.68 -31.79
CA PRO A 24 2.95 -17.37 -30.94
C PRO A 24 1.69 -17.05 -31.74
N LYS A 25 0.52 -17.35 -31.17
CA LYS A 25 -0.78 -17.06 -31.81
C LYS A 25 -1.05 -15.54 -31.80
N PRO A 26 -1.39 -14.92 -32.96
CA PRO A 26 -1.72 -13.50 -33.03
C PRO A 26 -3.10 -13.18 -32.47
N SER A 27 -3.33 -11.90 -32.13
CA SER A 27 -4.62 -11.39 -31.66
C SER A 27 -5.28 -10.51 -32.74
N LEU A 28 -6.56 -10.75 -33.05
CA LEU A 28 -7.35 -10.00 -34.02
C LEU A 28 -8.49 -9.25 -33.31
N ARG A 29 -8.61 -7.95 -33.56
CA ARG A 29 -9.62 -7.07 -32.95
C ARG A 29 -10.25 -6.16 -34.00
N ALA A 30 -11.52 -5.78 -33.81
CA ALA A 30 -12.20 -4.81 -34.66
C ALA A 30 -12.32 -3.45 -33.97
N TRP A 31 -12.21 -2.38 -34.75
CA TRP A 31 -12.39 -0.99 -34.30
C TRP A 31 -13.30 -0.24 -35.28
N PRO A 32 -14.36 0.46 -34.83
CA PRO A 32 -14.78 0.64 -33.43
C PRO A 32 -15.50 -0.56 -32.83
N SER A 33 -16.09 -1.44 -33.64
CA SER A 33 -16.78 -2.66 -33.20
C SER A 33 -16.82 -3.74 -34.29
N SER A 34 -17.03 -5.01 -33.93
CA SER A 34 -17.27 -6.11 -34.87
C SER A 34 -18.72 -6.19 -35.37
N VAL A 35 -19.61 -5.33 -34.87
CA VAL A 35 -21.00 -5.22 -35.33
C VAL A 35 -21.25 -3.80 -35.80
N VAL A 36 -21.41 -3.61 -37.10
CA VAL A 36 -21.44 -2.29 -37.74
C VAL A 36 -22.62 -2.15 -38.72
N PRO A 37 -23.15 -0.94 -38.97
CA PRO A 37 -24.19 -0.73 -39.98
C PRO A 37 -23.63 -0.77 -41.40
N ASP A 38 -24.48 -1.10 -42.38
CA ASP A 38 -24.15 -0.97 -43.80
C ASP A 38 -23.67 0.46 -44.12
N GLY A 39 -22.59 0.56 -44.89
CA GLY A 39 -21.99 1.81 -45.34
C GLY A 39 -21.02 2.46 -44.36
N SER A 40 -20.79 1.84 -43.21
CA SER A 40 -19.78 2.29 -42.24
C SER A 40 -18.36 1.80 -42.58
N SER A 41 -17.36 2.28 -41.84
CA SER A 41 -15.99 1.79 -41.93
C SER A 41 -15.59 1.00 -40.68
N VAL A 42 -14.83 -0.07 -40.88
CA VAL A 42 -14.25 -0.88 -39.79
C VAL A 42 -12.78 -1.16 -40.07
N THR A 43 -11.96 -1.08 -39.03
CA THR A 43 -10.55 -1.45 -39.08
C THR A 43 -10.34 -2.74 -38.29
N LEU A 44 -9.78 -3.75 -38.93
CA LEU A 44 -9.36 -4.98 -38.27
C LEU A 44 -7.86 -4.86 -37.92
N ARG A 45 -7.55 -4.96 -36.64
CA ARG A 45 -6.19 -4.83 -36.09
C ARG A 45 -5.65 -6.19 -35.68
N CYS A 46 -4.57 -6.60 -36.30
CA CYS A 46 -3.86 -7.83 -35.94
C CYS A 46 -2.53 -7.49 -35.25
N GLY A 47 -2.24 -8.14 -34.12
CA GLY A 47 -1.03 -7.89 -33.34
C GLY A 47 -0.33 -9.16 -32.87
N THR A 48 1.01 -9.15 -32.92
CA THR A 48 1.91 -10.20 -32.43
C THR A 48 3.13 -9.58 -31.73
N PRO A 49 3.70 -10.23 -30.69
CA PRO A 49 4.97 -9.80 -30.11
C PRO A 49 6.18 -10.01 -31.04
N THR A 50 6.00 -10.69 -32.17
CA THR A 50 7.08 -11.01 -33.11
C THR A 50 7.34 -9.82 -34.05
N ARG A 51 8.60 -9.43 -34.23
CA ARG A 51 9.02 -8.38 -35.17
C ARG A 51 9.29 -8.94 -36.56
N ASP A 52 9.32 -8.06 -37.56
CA ASP A 52 9.64 -8.38 -38.96
C ASP A 52 8.75 -9.49 -39.53
N VAL A 53 7.44 -9.27 -39.44
CA VAL A 53 6.43 -10.23 -39.87
C VAL A 53 5.55 -9.68 -40.98
N SER A 54 5.04 -10.58 -41.79
CA SER A 54 4.00 -10.29 -42.78
C SER A 54 2.71 -10.92 -42.31
N PHE A 55 1.66 -10.13 -42.19
CA PHE A 55 0.34 -10.57 -41.80
C PHE A 55 -0.49 -10.93 -43.02
N ALA A 56 -1.32 -11.96 -42.89
CA ALA A 56 -2.37 -12.30 -43.83
C ALA A 56 -3.70 -12.34 -43.09
N LEU A 57 -4.65 -11.53 -43.54
CA LEU A 57 -6.03 -11.58 -43.08
C LEU A 57 -6.79 -12.54 -43.99
N ARG A 58 -7.45 -13.53 -43.40
CA ARG A 58 -8.31 -14.48 -44.09
C ARG A 58 -9.77 -14.24 -43.76
N LYS A 59 -10.63 -14.42 -44.75
CA LYS A 59 -12.09 -14.50 -44.58
C LYS A 59 -12.54 -15.91 -44.92
N GLY A 60 -12.89 -16.70 -43.90
CA GLY A 60 -13.06 -18.15 -44.03
C GLY A 60 -11.82 -18.80 -44.66
N ALA A 61 -12.01 -19.54 -45.75
CA ALA A 61 -10.90 -20.21 -46.45
C ALA A 61 -10.09 -19.29 -47.38
N ARG A 62 -10.55 -18.07 -47.68
CA ARG A 62 -9.90 -17.18 -48.67
C ARG A 62 -9.00 -16.16 -47.99
N VAL A 63 -7.82 -15.93 -48.56
CA VAL A 63 -6.97 -14.80 -48.16
C VAL A 63 -7.62 -13.52 -48.67
N TRP A 64 -7.85 -12.58 -47.78
CA TRP A 64 -8.44 -11.28 -48.08
C TRP A 64 -7.36 -10.27 -48.49
N GLU A 65 -6.36 -10.10 -47.62
CA GLU A 65 -5.30 -9.10 -47.81
C GLU A 65 -4.04 -9.53 -47.05
N MET A 66 -2.87 -9.16 -47.57
CA MET A 66 -1.58 -9.35 -46.90
C MET A 66 -0.88 -8.01 -46.71
N VAL A 67 -0.41 -7.75 -45.50
CA VAL A 67 0.23 -6.48 -45.10
C VAL A 67 1.53 -6.77 -44.37
N GLN A 68 2.58 -6.04 -44.70
CA GLN A 68 3.86 -6.13 -44.02
C GLN A 68 3.87 -5.25 -42.77
N SER A 69 4.39 -5.75 -41.65
CA SER A 69 4.54 -4.93 -40.45
C SER A 69 5.50 -3.76 -40.72
N PRO A 70 5.22 -2.55 -40.23
CA PRO A 70 6.20 -1.46 -40.23
C PRO A 70 7.46 -1.85 -39.44
N ASP A 71 8.64 -1.29 -39.79
CA ASP A 71 9.95 -1.59 -39.16
C ASP A 71 10.08 -1.07 -37.70
N SER A 72 8.96 -0.81 -37.01
CA SER A 72 8.94 -0.28 -35.64
C SER A 72 8.62 -1.37 -34.60
N THR A 73 8.88 -1.04 -33.34
CA THR A 73 9.17 -1.92 -32.20
C THR A 73 8.14 -3.00 -31.80
N GLU A 74 6.96 -3.07 -32.43
CA GLU A 74 5.89 -4.06 -32.20
C GLU A 74 5.25 -4.51 -33.53
N GLY A 75 5.07 -5.82 -33.73
CA GLY A 75 4.42 -6.38 -34.92
C GLY A 75 2.91 -6.12 -34.90
N GLN A 76 2.44 -5.07 -35.57
CA GLN A 76 1.03 -4.77 -35.79
C GLN A 76 0.72 -4.51 -37.27
N ALA A 77 -0.47 -4.90 -37.70
CA ALA A 77 -1.05 -4.55 -38.99
C ALA A 77 -2.52 -4.12 -38.84
N GLU A 78 -2.91 -3.14 -39.65
CA GLU A 78 -4.27 -2.65 -39.74
C GLU A 78 -4.83 -2.94 -41.14
N PHE A 79 -6.03 -3.51 -41.20
CA PHE A 79 -6.76 -3.78 -42.43
C PHE A 79 -8.02 -2.91 -42.43
N HIS A 80 -8.11 -1.97 -43.38
CA HIS A 80 -9.19 -1.00 -43.44
C HIS A 80 -10.28 -1.45 -44.42
N LEU A 81 -11.52 -1.58 -43.93
CA LEU A 81 -12.68 -1.89 -44.75
C LEU A 81 -13.62 -0.66 -44.77
N PRO A 82 -13.49 0.22 -45.78
CA PRO A 82 -14.45 1.31 -46.01
C PRO A 82 -15.74 0.79 -46.66
N ASP A 83 -16.86 1.50 -46.45
CA ASP A 83 -18.18 1.20 -47.05
C ASP A 83 -18.61 -0.28 -46.95
N VAL A 84 -18.72 -0.77 -45.70
CA VAL A 84 -18.97 -2.18 -45.42
C VAL A 84 -20.37 -2.61 -45.89
N LYS A 85 -20.45 -3.66 -46.74
CA LYS A 85 -21.69 -4.29 -47.22
C LYS A 85 -21.91 -5.69 -46.63
N SER A 86 -23.10 -6.27 -46.80
CA SER A 86 -23.39 -7.66 -46.37
C SER A 86 -22.39 -8.70 -46.91
N SER A 87 -21.81 -8.49 -48.09
CA SER A 87 -20.76 -9.37 -48.64
C SER A 87 -19.49 -9.38 -47.80
N HIS A 88 -19.25 -8.35 -46.97
CA HIS A 88 -18.14 -8.28 -46.02
C HIS A 88 -18.46 -8.99 -44.70
N ALA A 89 -19.72 -9.29 -44.38
CA ALA A 89 -20.05 -10.08 -43.19
C ALA A 89 -19.44 -11.49 -43.24
N GLY A 90 -18.98 -11.99 -42.10
CA GLY A 90 -18.40 -13.33 -41.98
C GLY A 90 -17.22 -13.41 -41.03
N GLU A 91 -16.61 -14.58 -41.02
CA GLU A 91 -15.55 -14.95 -40.09
C GLU A 91 -14.17 -14.56 -40.61
N TYR A 92 -13.45 -13.75 -39.85
CA TYR A 92 -12.10 -13.29 -40.15
C TYR A 92 -11.08 -13.94 -39.21
N THR A 93 -9.97 -14.41 -39.76
CA THR A 93 -8.82 -14.90 -38.99
C THR A 93 -7.56 -14.19 -39.47
N CYS A 94 -6.61 -13.99 -38.57
CA CYS A 94 -5.32 -13.42 -38.90
C CYS A 94 -4.22 -14.45 -38.69
N GLU A 95 -3.34 -14.59 -39.68
CA GLU A 95 -2.11 -15.37 -39.58
C GLU A 95 -0.91 -14.48 -39.93
N TYR A 96 0.29 -14.88 -39.53
CA TYR A 96 1.50 -14.17 -39.91
C TYR A 96 2.65 -15.13 -40.17
N HIS A 97 3.58 -14.69 -41.00
CA HIS A 97 4.82 -15.39 -41.32
C HIS A 97 6.02 -14.48 -41.14
N ARG A 98 7.20 -15.04 -40.85
CA ARG A 98 8.43 -14.24 -40.76
C ARG A 98 8.86 -13.74 -42.13
N ARG A 99 9.35 -12.50 -42.18
CA ARG A 99 10.00 -11.94 -43.36
C ARG A 99 11.26 -12.78 -43.66
N GLY A 100 11.36 -13.30 -44.89
CA GLY A 100 12.48 -14.14 -45.35
C GLY A 100 12.29 -15.67 -45.25
N ASN A 101 11.30 -16.16 -44.49
CA ASN A 101 10.93 -17.58 -44.48
C ASN A 101 9.40 -17.79 -44.42
N PRO A 102 8.70 -17.70 -45.57
CA PRO A 102 7.24 -17.79 -45.62
C PRO A 102 6.68 -19.19 -45.33
N HIS A 103 7.52 -20.23 -45.26
CA HIS A 103 7.10 -21.60 -44.94
C HIS A 103 6.82 -21.83 -43.45
N VAL A 104 7.26 -20.92 -42.58
CA VAL A 104 7.03 -20.98 -41.13
C VAL A 104 5.94 -19.96 -40.77
N SER A 105 4.69 -20.40 -40.77
CA SER A 105 3.53 -19.60 -40.38
C SER A 105 3.11 -19.86 -38.93
N ALA A 106 2.66 -18.80 -38.27
CA ALA A 106 2.01 -18.93 -36.98
C ALA A 106 0.63 -19.57 -37.12
N ARG A 107 0.16 -20.21 -36.04
CA ARG A 107 -1.23 -20.66 -35.95
C ARG A 107 -2.19 -19.47 -36.13
N PRO A 108 -3.31 -19.61 -36.86
CA PRO A 108 -4.29 -18.54 -37.03
C PRO A 108 -4.84 -18.01 -35.69
N SER A 109 -5.22 -16.73 -35.67
CA SER A 109 -5.91 -16.09 -34.54
C SER A 109 -7.25 -16.78 -34.25
N ASP A 110 -7.83 -16.46 -33.09
CA ASP A 110 -9.26 -16.71 -32.90
C ASP A 110 -10.06 -15.96 -33.96
N ALA A 111 -11.14 -16.60 -34.39
CA ALA A 111 -12.01 -16.09 -35.41
C ALA A 111 -12.84 -14.90 -34.90
N LEU A 112 -12.78 -13.79 -35.64
CA LEU A 112 -13.59 -12.62 -35.39
C LEU A 112 -14.76 -12.59 -36.40
N LEU A 113 -15.99 -12.72 -35.90
CA LEU A 113 -17.19 -12.62 -36.73
C LEU A 113 -17.57 -11.14 -36.92
N LEU A 114 -17.43 -10.64 -38.16
CA LEU A 114 -17.90 -9.32 -38.56
C LEU A 114 -19.37 -9.41 -38.98
N LEU A 115 -20.24 -8.67 -38.28
CA LEU A 115 -21.67 -8.60 -38.57
C LEU A 115 -22.03 -7.24 -39.16
N VAL A 116 -22.73 -7.26 -40.30
CA VAL A 116 -23.21 -6.05 -40.97
C VAL A 116 -24.72 -5.95 -40.78
N THR A 117 -25.13 -4.94 -40.03
CA THR A 117 -26.51 -4.68 -39.63
C THR A 117 -27.26 -3.84 -40.66
N GLY A 118 -28.59 -3.95 -40.69
CA GLY A 118 -29.45 -3.19 -41.61
C GLY A 118 -30.29 -4.03 -42.56
N TYR A 119 -30.07 -5.35 -42.61
CA TYR A 119 -30.72 -6.25 -43.57
C TYR A 119 -31.94 -6.98 -43.01
N LEU A 120 -32.05 -7.15 -41.68
CA LEU A 120 -33.22 -7.74 -41.02
C LEU A 120 -33.90 -6.69 -40.11
N ARG A 121 -35.19 -6.91 -39.82
CA ARG A 121 -36.01 -6.04 -38.95
C ARG A 121 -35.46 -5.99 -37.52
N GLN A 122 -35.61 -4.86 -36.82
CA GLN A 122 -35.10 -4.71 -35.45
C GLN A 122 -35.82 -5.65 -34.45
N PRO A 123 -35.11 -6.25 -33.48
CA PRO A 123 -35.72 -6.98 -32.37
C PRO A 123 -36.16 -6.06 -31.23
N SER A 124 -36.90 -6.61 -30.27
CA SER A 124 -37.19 -5.96 -28.99
C SER A 124 -36.25 -6.48 -27.90
N LEU A 125 -35.80 -5.58 -27.02
CA LEU A 125 -34.97 -5.92 -25.86
C LEU A 125 -35.70 -5.43 -24.60
N GLN A 126 -35.94 -6.34 -23.66
CA GLN A 126 -36.68 -6.06 -22.43
C GLN A 126 -35.89 -6.61 -21.23
N ALA A 127 -35.87 -5.87 -20.12
CA ALA A 127 -35.35 -6.38 -18.85
C ALA A 127 -36.46 -7.06 -18.06
N HIS A 128 -36.17 -8.22 -17.49
CA HIS A 128 -37.13 -8.96 -16.66
C HIS A 128 -37.47 -8.22 -15.36
N ARG A 129 -36.55 -7.38 -14.86
CA ARG A 129 -36.79 -6.42 -13.76
C ARG A 129 -36.64 -5.00 -14.27
N ARG A 130 -37.64 -4.15 -14.01
CA ARG A 130 -37.55 -2.70 -14.18
C ARG A 130 -37.15 -2.05 -12.86
N GLY A 131 -36.06 -1.31 -12.84
CA GLY A 131 -35.60 -0.56 -11.67
C GLY A 131 -34.08 -0.52 -11.56
N PRO A 132 -33.53 0.31 -10.65
CA PRO A 132 -32.10 0.32 -10.36
C PRO A 132 -31.68 -1.03 -9.76
N VAL A 133 -30.59 -1.58 -10.28
CA VAL A 133 -30.07 -2.89 -9.89
C VAL A 133 -28.91 -2.69 -8.93
N THR A 134 -28.83 -3.45 -7.84
CA THR A 134 -27.68 -3.30 -6.92
C THR A 134 -26.49 -4.15 -7.37
N GLU A 135 -25.27 -3.74 -7.02
CA GLU A 135 -24.07 -4.56 -7.27
C GLU A 135 -24.22 -5.98 -6.71
N GLY A 136 -23.63 -6.96 -7.41
CA GLY A 136 -23.70 -8.37 -7.08
C GLY A 136 -25.00 -9.08 -7.51
N GLN A 137 -26.03 -8.35 -7.94
CA GLN A 137 -27.26 -8.95 -8.47
C GLN A 137 -27.09 -9.48 -9.90
N GLU A 138 -28.01 -10.35 -10.30
CA GLU A 138 -28.15 -10.85 -11.67
C GLU A 138 -29.32 -10.14 -12.38
N VAL A 139 -29.08 -9.69 -13.60
CA VAL A 139 -30.12 -9.12 -14.47
C VAL A 139 -30.26 -9.97 -15.71
N THR A 140 -31.50 -10.32 -16.00
CA THR A 140 -31.87 -11.05 -17.20
C THR A 140 -32.49 -10.10 -18.22
N LEU A 141 -31.90 -10.06 -19.42
CA LEU A 141 -32.39 -9.30 -20.56
C LEU A 141 -32.94 -10.27 -21.59
N GLN A 142 -34.22 -10.14 -21.91
CA GLN A 142 -34.87 -10.93 -22.93
C GLN A 142 -34.84 -10.19 -24.26
N CYS A 143 -34.29 -10.83 -25.29
CA CYS A 143 -34.31 -10.34 -26.65
C CYS A 143 -35.25 -11.19 -27.51
N GLN A 144 -36.18 -10.54 -28.20
CA GLN A 144 -37.19 -11.21 -29.02
C GLN A 144 -37.19 -10.64 -30.45
N ARG A 145 -37.11 -11.54 -31.44
CA ARG A 145 -37.15 -11.16 -32.86
C ARG A 145 -38.58 -11.09 -33.40
N PRO A 146 -38.83 -10.39 -34.51
CA PRO A 146 -40.14 -10.41 -35.18
C PRO A 146 -40.54 -11.82 -35.65
N ALA A 147 -41.85 -12.11 -35.66
CA ALA A 147 -42.38 -13.42 -36.05
C ALA A 147 -42.20 -13.75 -37.54
N ALA A 148 -42.04 -12.73 -38.38
CA ALA A 148 -41.93 -12.87 -39.84
C ALA A 148 -40.65 -13.56 -40.33
N GLU A 149 -39.61 -13.62 -39.51
CA GLU A 149 -38.35 -14.30 -39.86
C GLU A 149 -38.47 -15.79 -39.48
N LEU A 150 -38.31 -16.72 -40.42
CA LEU A 150 -38.26 -18.16 -40.11
C LEU A 150 -36.83 -18.68 -40.31
N GLY A 151 -36.34 -19.48 -39.36
CA GLY A 151 -35.03 -20.14 -39.45
C GLY A 151 -34.17 -20.03 -38.19
N PRO A 152 -33.07 -20.80 -38.12
CA PRO A 152 -32.12 -20.76 -37.01
C PRO A 152 -31.35 -19.45 -37.03
N VAL A 153 -31.45 -18.71 -35.93
CA VAL A 153 -30.79 -17.43 -35.75
C VAL A 153 -29.94 -17.43 -34.49
N MET A 154 -28.93 -16.60 -34.50
CA MET A 154 -28.10 -16.29 -33.35
C MET A 154 -28.50 -14.92 -32.84
N PHE A 155 -28.46 -14.73 -31.54
CA PHE A 155 -28.66 -13.43 -30.92
C PHE A 155 -27.36 -12.96 -30.29
N ALA A 156 -27.09 -11.67 -30.39
CA ALA A 156 -25.92 -11.02 -29.80
C ALA A 156 -26.37 -9.83 -28.96
N LEU A 157 -25.95 -9.82 -27.70
CA LEU A 157 -26.11 -8.69 -26.79
C LEU A 157 -24.92 -7.74 -26.96
N LEU A 158 -25.21 -6.49 -27.26
CA LEU A 158 -24.25 -5.42 -27.48
C LEU A 158 -24.29 -4.44 -26.32
N LYS A 159 -23.12 -3.89 -25.97
CA LYS A 159 -22.97 -2.80 -25.01
C LYS A 159 -22.29 -1.64 -25.70
N ALA A 160 -22.85 -0.44 -25.52
CA ALA A 160 -22.29 0.77 -26.11
C ALA A 160 -20.83 0.98 -25.65
N GLY A 161 -19.92 1.20 -26.61
CA GLY A 161 -18.48 1.36 -26.35
C GLY A 161 -17.68 0.05 -26.30
N SER A 162 -18.32 -1.12 -26.41
CA SER A 162 -17.61 -2.42 -26.50
C SER A 162 -17.30 -2.79 -27.96
N ALA A 163 -16.07 -3.26 -28.19
CA ALA A 163 -15.57 -3.61 -29.51
C ALA A 163 -16.13 -4.94 -30.08
N ALA A 164 -16.77 -5.76 -29.25
CA ALA A 164 -17.39 -7.03 -29.63
C ALA A 164 -18.67 -7.26 -28.80
N PRO A 165 -19.56 -8.18 -29.23
CA PRO A 165 -20.73 -8.58 -28.45
C PRO A 165 -20.34 -9.09 -27.06
N VAL A 166 -21.12 -8.71 -26.05
CA VAL A 166 -20.91 -9.14 -24.65
C VAL A 166 -21.28 -10.61 -24.47
N GLN A 167 -22.38 -11.04 -25.10
CA GLN A 167 -22.82 -12.43 -25.11
C GLN A 167 -23.45 -12.77 -26.46
N VAL A 168 -23.28 -14.01 -26.90
CA VAL A 168 -23.90 -14.56 -28.10
C VAL A 168 -24.61 -15.86 -27.72
N ARG A 169 -25.84 -16.06 -28.20
CA ARG A 169 -26.67 -17.24 -27.91
C ARG A 169 -27.27 -17.80 -29.19
N ALA A 170 -27.40 -19.14 -29.23
CA ALA A 170 -28.06 -19.90 -30.29
C ALA A 170 -29.39 -20.48 -29.78
N PRO A 171 -30.46 -19.68 -29.61
CA PRO A 171 -31.72 -20.22 -29.13
C PRO A 171 -32.42 -21.04 -30.22
N ALA A 172 -33.18 -22.04 -29.79
CA ALA A 172 -34.08 -22.79 -30.68
C ALA A 172 -35.34 -21.99 -31.06
N GLY A 173 -35.67 -20.93 -30.29
CA GLY A 173 -36.94 -20.22 -30.37
C GLY A 173 -36.88 -18.81 -30.96
N ARG A 174 -37.97 -18.06 -30.74
CA ARG A 174 -38.14 -16.66 -31.16
C ARG A 174 -37.45 -15.67 -30.21
N GLU A 175 -37.12 -16.11 -29.00
CA GLU A 175 -36.56 -15.27 -27.95
C GLU A 175 -35.44 -15.99 -27.22
N THR A 176 -34.60 -15.20 -26.57
CA THR A 176 -33.52 -15.69 -25.71
C THR A 176 -33.28 -14.72 -24.57
N ASP A 177 -32.85 -15.28 -23.45
CA ASP A 177 -32.48 -14.55 -22.27
C ASP A 177 -30.95 -14.45 -22.14
N PHE A 178 -30.48 -13.25 -21.81
CA PHE A 178 -29.10 -12.95 -21.48
C PHE A 178 -28.98 -12.61 -20.01
N SER A 179 -28.29 -13.45 -19.25
CA SER A 179 -28.03 -13.23 -17.83
C SER A 179 -26.70 -12.51 -17.62
N LEU A 180 -26.75 -11.29 -17.09
CA LEU A 180 -25.57 -10.56 -16.60
C LEU A 180 -25.42 -10.83 -15.10
N ARG A 181 -24.44 -11.66 -14.74
CA ARG A 181 -24.18 -12.09 -13.35
C ARG A 181 -23.14 -11.22 -12.67
N ASN A 182 -23.28 -11.06 -11.36
CA ASN A 182 -22.31 -10.36 -10.51
C ASN A 182 -22.02 -8.94 -11.04
N LEU A 183 -23.09 -8.16 -11.22
CA LEU A 183 -23.00 -6.84 -11.83
C LEU A 183 -22.14 -5.88 -11.00
N SER A 184 -21.29 -5.14 -11.71
CA SER A 184 -20.46 -4.07 -11.18
C SER A 184 -20.91 -2.71 -11.70
N ALA A 185 -20.46 -1.61 -11.08
CA ALA A 185 -20.66 -0.27 -11.63
C ALA A 185 -20.22 -0.13 -13.11
N GLY A 186 -19.18 -0.87 -13.52
CA GLY A 186 -18.67 -0.90 -14.89
C GLY A 186 -19.63 -1.53 -15.89
N ASP A 187 -20.61 -2.31 -15.44
CA ASP A 187 -21.65 -2.92 -16.26
C ASP A 187 -22.81 -1.97 -16.55
N SER A 188 -22.82 -0.77 -15.94
CA SER A 188 -23.75 0.28 -16.30
C SER A 188 -23.52 0.76 -17.72
N GLY A 189 -24.61 0.99 -18.45
CA GLY A 189 -24.53 1.48 -19.82
C GLY A 189 -25.76 1.14 -20.65
N ASN A 190 -25.67 1.46 -21.93
CA ASN A 190 -26.72 1.21 -22.89
C ASN A 190 -26.50 -0.13 -23.59
N TYR A 191 -27.44 -1.03 -23.40
CA TYR A 191 -27.47 -2.35 -24.03
C TYR A 191 -28.42 -2.34 -25.23
N SER A 192 -28.05 -3.03 -26.28
CA SER A 192 -28.92 -3.32 -27.41
C SER A 192 -28.73 -4.76 -27.84
N CYS A 193 -29.69 -5.29 -28.60
CA CYS A 193 -29.62 -6.65 -29.11
C CYS A 193 -29.75 -6.65 -30.62
N VAL A 194 -29.03 -7.56 -31.27
CA VAL A 194 -29.20 -7.90 -32.69
C VAL A 194 -29.40 -9.41 -32.81
N TYR A 195 -30.08 -9.83 -33.86
CA TYR A 195 -30.10 -11.23 -34.29
C TYR A 195 -29.57 -11.35 -35.71
N TYR A 196 -28.97 -12.49 -36.02
CA TYR A 196 -28.37 -12.75 -37.32
C TYR A 196 -28.49 -14.22 -37.72
N GLN A 197 -28.36 -14.48 -39.01
CA GLN A 197 -28.44 -15.83 -39.55
C GLN A 197 -27.23 -16.65 -39.10
N ALA A 198 -27.46 -17.88 -38.61
CA ALA A 198 -26.38 -18.76 -38.15
C ALA A 198 -25.46 -19.26 -39.29
N ARG A 199 -25.88 -19.09 -40.54
CA ARG A 199 -25.12 -19.47 -41.74
C ARG A 199 -24.86 -18.24 -42.60
N ALA A 200 -23.83 -18.34 -43.45
CA ALA A 200 -23.59 -17.36 -44.50
C ALA A 200 -24.90 -17.11 -45.28
N PRO A 201 -25.26 -15.84 -45.58
CA PRO A 201 -24.43 -14.63 -45.56
C PRO A 201 -24.36 -13.86 -44.22
N PHE A 202 -24.72 -14.45 -43.08
CA PHE A 202 -24.65 -13.81 -41.74
C PHE A 202 -25.36 -12.45 -41.67
N ARG A 203 -26.47 -12.29 -42.41
CA ARG A 203 -27.27 -11.06 -42.38
C ARG A 203 -27.74 -10.78 -40.96
N ALA A 204 -27.52 -9.56 -40.50
CA ALA A 204 -27.89 -9.13 -39.16
C ALA A 204 -29.03 -8.10 -39.19
N SER A 205 -29.83 -8.13 -38.13
CA SER A 205 -30.87 -7.15 -37.88
C SER A 205 -30.31 -5.77 -37.57
N GLN A 206 -31.14 -4.75 -37.73
CA GLN A 206 -30.91 -3.50 -37.03
C GLN A 206 -30.86 -3.74 -35.52
N ALA A 207 -30.10 -2.91 -34.80
CA ALA A 207 -30.04 -2.98 -33.34
C ALA A 207 -31.38 -2.61 -32.72
N SER A 208 -31.77 -3.31 -31.66
CA SER A 208 -32.92 -2.94 -30.85
C SER A 208 -32.77 -1.50 -30.30
N PRO A 209 -33.88 -0.87 -29.87
CA PRO A 209 -33.80 0.31 -29.02
C PRO A 209 -32.86 0.06 -27.83
N ARG A 210 -32.13 1.10 -27.44
CA ARG A 210 -31.16 1.04 -26.34
C ARG A 210 -31.91 0.92 -25.02
N LEU A 211 -31.47 -0.02 -24.19
CA LEU A 211 -31.94 -0.23 -22.83
C LEU A 211 -30.84 0.19 -21.86
N GLU A 212 -31.09 1.22 -21.08
CA GLU A 212 -30.15 1.69 -20.07
C GLU A 212 -30.22 0.81 -18.82
N ILE A 213 -29.10 0.24 -18.42
CA ILE A 213 -28.95 -0.46 -17.14
C ILE A 213 -28.12 0.42 -16.23
N ARG A 214 -28.70 0.79 -15.09
CA ARG A 214 -28.01 1.51 -14.01
C ARG A 214 -27.80 0.57 -12.84
N VAL A 215 -26.55 0.20 -12.62
CA VAL A 215 -26.16 -0.54 -11.43
C VAL A 215 -25.88 0.48 -10.33
N ALA A 216 -26.80 0.57 -9.36
CA ALA A 216 -26.54 1.27 -8.13
C ALA A 216 -25.45 0.50 -7.38
N ALA A 217 -24.39 1.19 -6.94
CA ALA A 217 -23.46 0.61 -6.00
C ALA A 217 -24.29 0.12 -4.79
N SER A 218 -24.28 -1.19 -4.53
CA SER A 218 -24.68 -1.63 -3.19
C SER A 218 -23.66 -0.96 -2.30
N LEU A 219 -24.09 -0.01 -1.46
CA LEU A 219 -23.27 0.46 -0.37
C LEU A 219 -22.88 -0.82 0.38
N PRO A 220 -21.62 -1.29 0.32
CA PRO A 220 -21.21 -2.28 1.28
C PRO A 220 -21.43 -1.59 2.61
N SER A 221 -21.95 -2.31 3.59
CA SER A 221 -22.00 -1.93 5.00
C SER A 221 -20.57 -1.75 5.57
N ILE A 222 -19.81 -0.83 4.98
CA ILE A 222 -18.42 -0.45 5.25
C ILE A 222 -18.27 1.08 5.11
N THR A 223 -19.37 1.84 4.99
CA THR A 223 -19.37 3.31 5.07
C THR A 223 -19.60 3.84 6.49
N SER A 224 -19.66 2.96 7.50
CA SER A 224 -19.72 3.36 8.92
C SER A 224 -18.35 3.40 9.63
N ASP A 225 -17.26 2.87 9.05
CA ASP A 225 -16.02 2.70 9.82
C ASP A 225 -14.89 3.69 9.48
N TYR A 226 -14.89 4.30 8.29
CA TYR A 226 -13.78 5.18 7.90
C TYR A 226 -13.96 6.64 8.34
N THR A 227 -15.18 7.16 8.28
CA THR A 227 -15.53 8.50 8.79
C THR A 227 -15.56 8.49 10.30
N THR A 228 -16.19 7.50 10.91
CA THR A 228 -16.23 7.35 12.37
C THR A 228 -14.84 7.08 12.93
N GLY A 229 -13.99 6.28 12.27
CA GLY A 229 -12.59 6.09 12.67
C GLY A 229 -11.73 7.37 12.55
N ASN A 230 -11.93 8.19 11.52
CA ASN A 230 -11.24 9.48 11.39
C ASN A 230 -11.79 10.55 12.34
N HIS A 231 -13.09 10.56 12.61
CA HIS A 231 -13.71 11.43 13.62
C HIS A 231 -13.34 11.00 15.03
N ILE A 232 -13.27 9.70 15.32
CA ILE A 232 -12.76 9.16 16.59
C ILE A 232 -11.29 9.51 16.75
N ARG A 233 -10.45 9.39 15.70
CA ARG A 233 -9.02 9.74 15.78
C ARG A 233 -8.76 11.24 15.85
N LEU A 234 -9.56 12.06 15.17
CA LEU A 234 -9.51 13.51 15.26
C LEU A 234 -10.05 13.98 16.63
N ALA A 235 -11.11 13.35 17.13
CA ALA A 235 -11.60 13.53 18.50
C ALA A 235 -10.57 13.06 19.52
N LEU A 236 -9.85 11.96 19.28
CA LEU A 236 -8.77 11.51 20.15
C LEU A 236 -7.61 12.51 20.13
N ALA A 237 -7.23 13.02 18.96
CA ALA A 237 -6.19 14.02 18.82
C ALA A 237 -6.59 15.36 19.46
N THR A 238 -7.83 15.81 19.33
CA THR A 238 -8.32 17.02 20.02
C THR A 238 -8.45 16.80 21.52
N VAL A 239 -8.95 15.65 21.98
CA VAL A 239 -8.98 15.28 23.40
C VAL A 239 -7.56 15.22 23.97
N ILE A 240 -6.60 14.66 23.24
CA ILE A 240 -5.19 14.62 23.63
C ILE A 240 -4.59 16.02 23.70
N MET A 241 -4.89 16.90 22.74
CA MET A 241 -4.42 18.29 22.75
C MET A 241 -5.07 19.11 23.87
N VAL A 242 -6.33 18.84 24.19
CA VAL A 242 -7.05 19.44 25.33
C VAL A 242 -6.47 18.94 26.65
N ILE A 243 -6.17 17.64 26.76
CA ILE A 243 -5.53 17.05 27.94
C ILE A 243 -4.10 17.62 28.11
N ALA A 244 -3.32 17.70 27.03
CA ALA A 244 -2.00 18.33 27.05
C ALA A 244 -2.07 19.83 27.39
N GLY A 245 -3.05 20.56 26.86
CA GLY A 245 -3.30 21.96 27.18
C GLY A 245 -3.76 22.17 28.61
N ALA A 246 -4.61 21.28 29.14
CA ALA A 246 -5.04 21.27 30.54
C ALA A 246 -3.86 21.01 31.48
N PHE A 247 -2.99 20.06 31.14
CA PHE A 247 -1.76 19.83 31.89
C PHE A 247 -0.85 21.06 31.85
N LEU A 248 -0.67 21.72 30.71
CA LEU A 248 0.12 22.96 30.60
C LEU A 248 -0.50 24.11 31.42
N LEU A 249 -1.83 24.25 31.43
CA LEU A 249 -2.55 25.22 32.26
C LEU A 249 -2.39 24.93 33.75
N GLU A 250 -2.44 23.66 34.14
CA GLU A 250 -2.24 23.22 35.52
C GLU A 250 -0.79 23.48 35.96
N THR A 251 0.20 23.24 35.08
CA THR A 251 1.60 23.63 35.34
C THR A 251 1.75 25.14 35.50
N TRP A 252 1.06 25.94 34.68
CA TRP A 252 1.10 27.40 34.74
C TRP A 252 0.46 27.94 36.02
N CYS A 253 -0.73 27.44 36.40
CA CYS A 253 -1.43 27.82 37.62
C CYS A 253 -0.64 27.43 38.88
N ARG A 254 -0.03 26.23 38.90
CA ARG A 254 0.73 25.74 40.06
C ARG A 254 2.08 26.45 40.20
N GLN A 255 2.73 26.80 39.09
CA GLN A 255 3.95 27.61 39.09
C GLN A 255 3.67 29.08 39.48
N ARG A 256 2.43 29.57 39.27
CA ARG A 256 1.93 30.83 39.82
C ARG A 256 1.68 30.74 41.33
N HIS A 257 1.16 29.61 41.83
CA HIS A 257 0.93 29.34 43.25
C HIS A 257 2.23 29.28 44.07
N VAL A 258 3.30 28.69 43.51
CA VAL A 258 4.65 28.67 44.14
C VAL A 258 5.25 30.07 44.25
N ARG A 259 4.76 31.05 43.48
CA ARG A 259 5.16 32.47 43.60
C ARG A 259 4.22 33.29 44.49
N GLY A 260 3.13 32.70 45.02
CA GLY A 260 2.00 33.43 45.61
C GLY A 260 1.53 33.01 47.01
N GLU A 261 2.06 31.97 47.64
CA GLU A 261 1.63 31.58 49.00
C GLU A 261 2.77 31.61 50.02
N SER A 262 2.94 32.80 50.58
CA SER A 262 3.29 32.97 51.99
C SER A 262 2.05 33.46 52.73
N GLU A 263 0.95 32.70 52.76
CA GLU A 263 -0.09 32.87 53.78
C GLU A 263 -1.18 31.77 53.76
N CYS A 264 -1.40 31.22 54.96
CA CYS A 264 -2.57 30.51 55.46
C CYS A 264 -2.56 28.97 55.47
N GLY A 265 -2.31 28.46 56.68
CA GLY A 265 -2.46 27.05 57.04
C GLY A 265 -3.82 26.70 57.63
N ALA A 266 -4.04 25.39 57.66
CA ALA A 266 -4.90 24.63 58.58
C ALA A 266 -6.42 24.69 58.43
N LYS A 267 -6.98 23.65 57.78
CA LYS A 267 -8.12 22.89 58.34
C LYS A 267 -8.24 21.50 57.68
N CYS A 268 -7.83 20.46 58.40
CA CYS A 268 -8.23 19.07 58.11
C CYS A 268 -8.56 18.38 59.44
N ARG A 269 -9.81 17.91 59.58
CA ARG A 269 -10.16 16.67 60.31
C ARG A 269 -11.66 16.38 60.17
N GLN A 270 -12.00 15.32 59.41
CA GLN A 270 -12.67 14.09 59.86
C GLN A 270 -13.47 13.46 58.70
N ASP A 271 -13.11 12.22 58.32
CA ASP A 271 -14.03 11.11 58.02
C ASP A 271 -13.21 9.86 57.64
N THR A 272 -13.09 8.94 58.59
CA THR A 272 -12.27 7.71 58.49
C THR A 272 -13.16 6.49 58.71
N LEU A 273 -13.77 5.99 57.63
CA LEU A 273 -14.11 4.57 57.45
C LEU A 273 -14.38 4.23 55.96
N ASP A 274 -14.93 5.17 55.19
CA ASP A 274 -15.09 5.03 53.72
C ASP A 274 -13.78 5.21 52.94
N ASP A 275 -12.84 5.95 53.52
CA ASP A 275 -11.53 6.20 52.89
C ASP A 275 -10.68 4.92 52.85
N LEU A 276 -10.86 3.99 53.79
CA LEU A 276 -10.11 2.73 53.84
C LEU A 276 -10.56 1.76 52.74
N SER A 277 -11.87 1.64 52.50
CA SER A 277 -12.40 0.78 51.43
C SER A 277 -12.07 1.34 50.03
N MET A 278 -12.14 2.68 49.88
CA MET A 278 -11.72 3.37 48.66
C MET A 278 -10.20 3.27 48.43
N PHE A 279 -9.39 3.31 49.49
CA PHE A 279 -7.94 3.14 49.42
C PHE A 279 -7.55 1.70 49.04
N PHE A 280 -8.15 0.68 49.65
CA PHE A 280 -7.92 -0.72 49.29
C PHE A 280 -8.37 -1.03 47.85
N HIS A 281 -9.52 -0.51 47.41
CA HIS A 281 -9.99 -0.68 46.03
C HIS A 281 -9.06 0.04 45.03
N LYS A 282 -8.60 1.25 45.37
CA LYS A 282 -7.66 2.03 44.57
C LYS A 282 -6.29 1.35 44.48
N ASP A 283 -5.81 0.71 45.55
CA ASP A 283 -4.54 -0.01 45.55
C ASP A 283 -4.63 -1.38 44.87
N ALA A 284 -5.76 -2.09 44.97
CA ALA A 284 -6.03 -3.31 44.20
C ALA A 284 -6.14 -3.02 42.69
N LEU A 285 -6.83 -1.94 42.29
CA LEU A 285 -6.93 -1.51 40.89
C LEU A 285 -5.59 -1.00 40.34
N ARG A 286 -4.76 -0.39 41.19
CA ARG A 286 -3.42 0.09 40.85
C ARG A 286 -2.43 -1.05 40.68
N THR A 287 -2.49 -2.08 41.51
CA THR A 287 -1.62 -3.27 41.41
C THR A 287 -1.98 -4.12 40.19
N THR A 288 -3.27 -4.31 39.90
CA THR A 288 -3.77 -4.98 38.69
C THR A 288 -3.40 -4.23 37.41
N SER A 289 -3.59 -2.90 37.36
CA SER A 289 -3.19 -2.09 36.19
C SER A 289 -1.67 -2.06 35.96
N GLN A 290 -0.85 -2.05 37.01
CA GLN A 290 0.61 -2.17 36.88
C GLN A 290 1.04 -3.53 36.34
N ALA A 291 0.40 -4.62 36.78
CA ALA A 291 0.64 -5.96 36.26
C ALA A 291 0.25 -6.05 34.78
N ALA A 292 -0.91 -5.51 34.41
CA ALA A 292 -1.36 -5.45 33.02
C ALA A 292 -0.41 -4.67 32.11
N LEU A 293 0.09 -3.51 32.53
CA LEU A 293 1.07 -2.72 31.76
C LEU A 293 2.39 -3.49 31.55
N LYS A 294 2.88 -4.20 32.57
CA LYS A 294 4.08 -5.05 32.44
C LYS A 294 3.86 -6.21 31.47
N ILE A 295 2.71 -6.90 31.55
CA ILE A 295 2.37 -8.01 30.65
C ILE A 295 2.26 -7.51 29.20
N THR A 296 1.54 -6.40 28.99
CA THR A 296 1.42 -5.77 27.67
C THR A 296 2.78 -5.42 27.09
N TYR A 297 3.67 -4.83 27.90
CA TYR A 297 5.03 -4.51 27.47
C TYR A 297 5.85 -5.77 27.11
N LEU A 298 5.75 -6.85 27.88
CA LEU A 298 6.46 -8.10 27.59
C LEU A 298 5.97 -8.76 26.29
N ILE A 299 4.65 -8.80 26.07
CA ILE A 299 4.06 -9.31 24.82
C ILE A 299 4.58 -8.47 23.64
N GLN A 300 4.57 -7.15 23.80
CA GLN A 300 5.04 -6.21 22.78
C GLN A 300 6.54 -6.35 22.49
N MET A 301 7.35 -6.58 23.53
CA MET A 301 8.77 -6.86 23.40
C MET A 301 9.02 -8.16 22.62
N VAL A 302 8.32 -9.25 22.92
CA VAL A 302 8.48 -10.53 22.22
C VAL A 302 8.11 -10.40 20.74
N ILE A 303 6.91 -9.87 20.45
CA ILE A 303 6.43 -9.69 19.07
C ILE A 303 7.33 -8.72 18.32
N GLY A 304 7.64 -7.56 18.92
CA GLY A 304 8.49 -6.54 18.30
C GLY A 304 9.89 -7.05 18.02
N SER A 305 10.48 -7.82 18.94
CA SER A 305 11.80 -8.43 18.73
C SER A 305 11.78 -9.41 17.56
N LEU A 306 10.78 -10.30 17.50
CA LEU A 306 10.64 -11.27 16.42
C LEU A 306 10.54 -10.58 15.04
N VAL A 307 9.67 -9.57 14.92
CA VAL A 307 9.47 -8.84 13.66
C VAL A 307 10.72 -8.06 13.24
N ASN A 308 11.44 -7.43 14.18
CA ASN A 308 12.69 -6.73 13.87
C ASN A 308 13.81 -7.69 13.45
N VAL A 309 13.89 -8.88 14.05
CA VAL A 309 14.84 -9.93 13.64
C VAL A 309 14.54 -10.41 12.22
N ILE A 310 13.27 -10.65 11.89
CA ILE A 310 12.84 -11.01 10.53
C ILE A 310 13.22 -9.90 9.54
N LEU A 311 12.94 -8.63 9.88
CA LEU A 311 13.31 -7.48 9.05
C LEU A 311 14.82 -7.41 8.82
N PHE A 312 15.63 -7.63 9.86
CA PHE A 312 17.10 -7.63 9.75
C PHE A 312 17.59 -8.69 8.77
N PHE A 313 17.13 -9.92 8.90
CA PHE A 313 17.52 -11.02 7.99
C PHE A 313 17.04 -10.78 6.56
N HIS A 314 15.82 -10.27 6.38
CA HIS A 314 15.30 -9.92 5.07
C HIS A 314 16.15 -8.83 4.38
N SER A 315 16.59 -7.82 5.14
CA SER A 315 17.37 -6.69 4.61
C SER A 315 18.87 -7.00 4.39
N ILE A 316 19.44 -8.02 5.05
CA ILE A 316 20.84 -8.42 4.89
C ILE A 316 21.03 -9.58 3.91
N SER A 317 19.98 -10.36 3.62
CA SER A 317 20.00 -11.49 2.68
C SER A 317 20.63 -11.17 1.30
N PRO A 318 20.35 -10.03 0.65
CA PRO A 318 20.99 -9.68 -0.63
C PRO A 318 22.52 -9.55 -0.53
N VAL A 319 23.03 -9.05 0.60
CA VAL A 319 24.48 -8.92 0.84
C VAL A 319 25.13 -10.29 0.98
N LEU A 320 24.47 -11.22 1.69
CA LEU A 320 24.93 -12.61 1.86
C LEU A 320 24.95 -13.39 0.54
N ILE A 321 24.05 -13.06 -0.41
CA ILE A 321 23.95 -13.69 -1.74
C ILE A 321 24.88 -12.99 -2.78
N GLY A 322 25.62 -11.95 -2.38
CA GLY A 322 26.51 -11.21 -3.27
C GLY A 322 25.79 -10.24 -4.22
N GLN A 323 24.53 -9.88 -3.94
CA GLN A 323 23.77 -8.89 -4.70
C GLN A 323 23.98 -7.47 -4.15
N SER A 324 23.78 -6.46 -4.99
CA SER A 324 23.83 -5.06 -4.57
C SER A 324 22.66 -4.72 -3.63
N GLN A 325 22.99 -4.28 -2.42
CA GLN A 325 22.01 -3.89 -1.42
C GLN A 325 21.31 -2.59 -1.83
N ARG A 326 19.98 -2.54 -1.72
CA ARG A 326 19.25 -1.28 -1.93
C ARG A 326 19.55 -0.33 -0.77
N PRO A 327 19.64 0.99 -1.01
CA PRO A 327 19.88 1.96 0.06
C PRO A 327 18.80 1.94 1.16
N THR A 328 17.56 1.61 0.81
CA THR A 328 16.46 1.42 1.78
C THR A 328 16.70 0.22 2.70
N ASP A 329 17.25 -0.86 2.17
CA ASP A 329 17.51 -2.09 2.93
C ASP A 329 18.61 -1.84 3.97
N MET A 330 19.60 -0.99 3.64
CA MET A 330 20.62 -0.53 4.60
C MET A 330 20.02 0.35 5.72
N ILE A 331 19.04 1.21 5.42
CA ILE A 331 18.35 1.97 6.47
C ILE A 331 17.55 1.02 7.39
N HIS A 332 16.88 0.02 6.81
CA HIS A 332 16.11 -0.96 7.57
C HIS A 332 16.98 -1.82 8.50
N THR A 333 18.21 -2.18 8.11
CA THR A 333 19.12 -2.93 9.00
C THR A 333 19.53 -2.10 10.22
N HIS A 334 19.95 -0.84 10.02
CA HIS A 334 20.29 0.07 11.12
C HIS A 334 19.10 0.33 12.05
N MET A 335 17.90 0.51 11.45
CA MET A 335 16.66 0.71 12.19
C MET A 335 16.26 -0.53 13.00
N ALA A 336 16.42 -1.74 12.45
CA ALA A 336 16.13 -2.99 13.15
C ALA A 336 17.04 -3.19 14.38
N VAL A 337 18.35 -2.89 14.25
CA VAL A 337 19.29 -2.95 15.37
C VAL A 337 18.92 -1.95 16.46
N ALA A 338 18.62 -0.69 16.09
CA ALA A 338 18.23 0.32 17.06
C ALA A 338 16.89 -0.01 17.75
N ASN A 339 15.89 -0.51 17.00
CA ASN A 339 14.61 -0.96 17.55
C ASN A 339 14.77 -2.13 18.53
N LEU A 340 15.65 -3.10 18.24
CA LEU A 340 15.96 -4.20 19.16
C LEU A 340 16.57 -3.66 20.47
N LEU A 341 17.47 -2.67 20.39
CA LEU A 341 18.01 -2.02 21.59
C LEU A 341 16.93 -1.27 22.38
N VAL A 342 15.98 -0.58 21.73
CA VAL A 342 14.85 0.09 22.40
C VAL A 342 13.93 -0.91 23.11
N LEU A 343 13.67 -2.08 22.50
CA LEU A 343 12.78 -3.10 23.06
C LEU A 343 13.43 -3.92 24.18
N LEU A 344 14.71 -4.28 24.04
CA LEU A 344 15.41 -5.16 24.99
C LEU A 344 15.93 -4.40 26.22
N SER A 345 16.34 -3.12 26.07
CA SER A 345 16.94 -2.37 27.18
C SER A 345 16.00 -2.19 28.39
N PRO A 346 14.72 -1.81 28.24
CA PRO A 346 13.77 -1.78 29.35
C PRO A 346 13.20 -3.17 29.70
N GLY A 347 13.28 -4.15 28.80
CA GLY A 347 12.93 -5.55 29.06
C GLY A 347 13.82 -6.19 30.13
N ILE A 348 15.11 -5.89 30.12
CA ILE A 348 16.11 -6.44 31.04
C ILE A 348 15.74 -6.16 32.53
N PRO A 349 15.49 -4.92 32.99
CA PRO A 349 15.04 -4.67 34.36
C PRO A 349 13.72 -5.36 34.73
N HIS A 350 12.79 -5.51 33.78
CA HIS A 350 11.48 -6.13 34.03
C HIS A 350 11.56 -7.67 34.14
N THR A 351 12.42 -8.33 33.35
CA THR A 351 12.64 -9.78 33.45
C THR A 351 13.48 -10.13 34.68
N MET A 352 14.53 -9.37 34.98
CA MET A 352 15.36 -9.63 36.16
C MET A 352 14.61 -9.46 37.48
N ALA A 353 13.65 -8.54 37.56
CA ALA A 353 12.78 -8.38 38.73
C ALA A 353 11.82 -9.56 38.98
N ALA A 354 11.55 -10.40 37.98
CA ALA A 354 10.69 -11.58 38.10
C ALA A 354 11.47 -12.85 38.46
N PHE A 355 12.75 -12.96 38.06
CA PHE A 355 13.55 -14.18 38.19
C PHE A 355 14.68 -14.10 39.22
N ILE A 356 15.16 -12.90 39.62
CA ILE A 356 16.27 -12.72 40.56
C ILE A 356 15.88 -11.69 41.65
N PRO A 357 15.40 -12.14 42.84
CA PRO A 357 14.90 -11.25 43.89
C PRO A 357 16.00 -10.50 44.68
N ARG A 358 17.29 -10.72 44.39
CA ARG A 358 18.41 -9.99 45.02
C ARG A 358 19.19 -9.18 43.98
N ASN A 359 19.03 -7.85 44.05
CA ASN A 359 19.77 -6.79 43.35
C ASN A 359 20.06 -7.05 41.85
N PRO A 360 19.07 -6.83 40.96
CA PRO A 360 19.17 -7.24 39.55
C PRO A 360 20.14 -6.39 38.71
N LEU A 361 20.48 -5.16 39.10
CA LEU A 361 21.38 -4.31 38.31
C LEU A 361 22.18 -3.37 39.22
N SER A 362 23.51 -3.34 39.06
CA SER A 362 24.36 -2.38 39.77
C SER A 362 24.02 -0.94 39.36
N SER A 363 24.33 0.05 40.21
CA SER A 363 24.20 1.48 39.89
C SER A 363 24.81 1.84 38.53
N LEU A 364 25.94 1.20 38.19
CA LEU A 364 26.60 1.32 36.88
C LEU A 364 25.76 0.71 35.74
N GLY A 365 25.21 -0.49 35.94
CA GLY A 365 24.40 -1.17 34.92
C GLY A 365 23.12 -0.41 34.59
N CYS A 366 22.49 0.24 35.57
CA CYS A 366 21.29 1.02 35.33
C CYS A 366 21.54 2.32 34.56
N LYS A 367 22.66 3.01 34.84
CA LYS A 367 23.13 4.15 34.02
C LYS A 367 23.40 3.72 32.58
N PHE A 368 24.04 2.57 32.40
CA PHE A 368 24.35 2.02 31.08
C PHE A 368 23.10 1.64 30.28
N VAL A 369 22.13 0.95 30.91
CA VAL A 369 20.86 0.59 30.27
C VAL A 369 20.05 1.83 29.91
N TYR A 370 19.98 2.84 30.78
CA TYR A 370 19.32 4.10 30.49
C TYR A 370 19.99 4.85 29.31
N TYR A 371 21.32 4.92 29.31
CA TYR A 371 22.10 5.53 28.22
C TYR A 371 21.86 4.81 26.88
N LEU A 372 22.02 3.49 26.83
CA LEU A 372 21.79 2.70 25.62
C LEU A 372 20.36 2.88 25.09
N ARG A 373 19.36 2.89 25.98
CA ARG A 373 17.96 3.14 25.61
C ARG A 373 17.77 4.51 24.96
N ARG A 374 18.35 5.58 25.53
CA ARG A 374 18.23 6.94 25.00
C ARG A 374 18.93 7.08 23.63
N VAL A 375 20.14 6.53 23.49
CA VAL A 375 20.88 6.52 22.23
C VAL A 375 20.11 5.75 21.16
N ALA A 376 19.56 4.59 21.49
CA ALA A 376 18.78 3.77 20.57
C ALA A 376 17.51 4.52 20.11
N HIS A 377 16.77 5.15 21.02
CA HIS A 377 15.57 5.94 20.67
C HIS A 377 15.91 7.10 19.72
N SER A 378 16.93 7.90 20.02
CA SER A 378 17.39 8.99 19.15
C SER A 378 17.84 8.48 17.77
N THR A 379 18.54 7.35 17.74
CA THR A 379 18.98 6.73 16.48
C THR A 379 17.78 6.28 15.65
N THR A 380 16.76 5.66 16.25
CA THR A 380 15.53 5.29 15.52
C THR A 380 14.86 6.50 14.88
N LEU A 381 14.75 7.62 15.61
CA LEU A 381 14.19 8.88 15.11
C LEU A 381 15.00 9.48 13.96
N CYS A 382 16.32 9.46 14.06
CA CYS A 382 17.22 9.97 13.03
C CYS A 382 17.18 9.09 11.76
N SER A 383 17.18 7.77 11.91
CA SER A 383 17.05 6.82 10.79
C SER A 383 15.68 6.92 10.08
N THR A 384 14.59 7.11 10.81
CA THR A 384 13.26 7.32 10.22
C THR A 384 13.16 8.66 9.50
N CYS A 385 13.82 9.70 10.02
CA CYS A 385 13.98 10.97 9.34
C CYS A 385 14.71 10.84 8.00
N ILE A 386 15.85 10.11 7.98
CA ILE A 386 16.56 9.81 6.73
C ILE A 386 15.68 9.02 5.75
N LEU A 387 14.92 8.04 6.23
CA LEU A 387 14.03 7.25 5.38
C LEU A 387 12.95 8.13 4.73
N SER A 388 12.28 8.99 5.52
CA SER A 388 11.22 9.89 5.04
C SER A 388 11.74 10.92 4.03
N THR A 389 12.91 11.51 4.28
CA THR A 389 13.56 12.44 3.35
C THR A 389 13.99 11.75 2.07
N TYR A 390 14.57 10.55 2.15
CA TYR A 390 14.93 9.76 0.97
C TYR A 390 13.70 9.38 0.11
N GLN A 391 12.60 8.98 0.74
CA GLN A 391 11.34 8.69 0.05
C GLN A 391 10.77 9.95 -0.65
N SER A 392 10.77 11.10 0.05
CA SER A 392 10.37 12.38 -0.54
C SER A 392 11.23 12.79 -1.74
N LEU A 393 12.55 12.57 -1.66
CA LEU A 393 13.50 12.91 -2.73
C LEU A 393 13.36 12.00 -3.94
N THR A 394 13.10 10.71 -3.73
CA THR A 394 12.94 9.74 -4.82
C THR A 394 11.62 9.88 -5.58
N LEU A 395 10.58 10.41 -4.92
CA LEU A 395 9.23 10.56 -5.48
C LEU A 395 8.95 11.93 -6.12
N THR A 396 9.81 12.94 -5.94
CA THR A 396 9.60 14.30 -6.47
C THR A 396 10.16 14.43 -7.90
N PRO A 397 9.34 14.55 -8.97
CA PRO A 397 9.82 14.59 -10.35
C PRO A 397 9.55 15.97 -10.95
N ARG A 398 10.46 16.95 -10.83
CA ARG A 398 10.26 18.19 -11.60
C ARG A 398 11.39 19.21 -11.82
N ARG A 399 12.63 19.01 -11.34
CA ARG A 399 13.71 20.00 -11.60
C ARG A 399 15.03 19.32 -11.93
N ALA A 400 15.76 19.86 -12.91
CA ALA A 400 17.04 19.34 -13.38
C ALA A 400 18.09 19.23 -12.25
N GLU A 401 18.06 20.14 -11.28
CA GLU A 401 18.92 20.12 -10.08
C GLU A 401 18.72 18.86 -9.21
N TRP A 402 17.50 18.33 -9.14
CA TRP A 402 17.19 17.13 -8.34
C TRP A 402 17.62 15.83 -9.01
N VAL A 403 17.89 15.84 -10.32
CA VAL A 403 18.40 14.66 -11.04
C VAL A 403 19.82 14.34 -10.58
N MET A 404 20.66 15.37 -10.40
CA MET A 404 22.02 15.23 -9.89
C MET A 404 22.03 14.79 -8.41
N LEU A 405 21.12 15.32 -7.60
CA LEU A 405 20.98 14.94 -6.21
C LEU A 405 20.48 13.48 -6.06
N ARG A 406 19.58 13.02 -6.94
CA ARG A 406 19.09 11.63 -6.98
C ARG A 406 20.18 10.63 -7.34
N GLY A 407 21.12 11.00 -8.23
CA GLY A 407 22.28 10.16 -8.56
C GLY A 407 23.29 10.03 -7.42
N ARG A 408 23.36 11.02 -6.51
CA ARG A 408 24.23 11.01 -5.32
C ARG A 408 23.55 10.43 -4.08
N ALA A 409 22.21 10.53 -3.97
CA ALA A 409 21.46 10.15 -2.77
C ALA A 409 21.74 8.71 -2.27
N PRO A 410 21.77 7.66 -3.12
CA PRO A 410 22.09 6.30 -2.67
C PRO A 410 23.47 6.16 -2.00
N LYS A 411 24.45 6.98 -2.40
CA LYS A 411 25.83 6.94 -1.88
C LYS A 411 25.99 7.62 -0.52
N VAL A 412 25.09 8.55 -0.19
CA VAL A 412 25.17 9.36 1.05
C VAL A 412 24.43 8.72 2.23
N ILE A 413 23.53 7.77 1.98
CA ILE A 413 22.66 7.17 3.01
C ILE A 413 23.43 6.36 4.05
N GLY A 414 24.45 5.60 3.63
CA GLY A 414 25.28 4.80 4.55
C GLY A 414 26.04 5.69 5.53
N PRO A 415 26.86 6.64 5.04
CA PRO A 415 27.49 7.65 5.88
C PRO A 415 26.50 8.39 6.78
N SER A 416 25.32 8.76 6.25
CA SER A 416 24.29 9.46 7.02
C SER A 416 23.76 8.62 8.19
N CYS A 417 23.54 7.31 8.01
CA CYS A 417 23.12 6.42 9.10
C CYS A 417 24.20 6.30 10.17
N CYS A 418 25.47 6.16 9.77
CA CYS A 418 26.60 6.16 10.72
C CYS A 418 26.69 7.49 11.48
N THR A 419 26.48 8.63 10.81
CA THR A 419 26.48 9.94 11.49
C THR A 419 25.33 10.07 12.50
N CYS A 420 24.16 9.47 12.25
CA CYS A 420 23.07 9.44 13.23
C CYS A 420 23.45 8.71 14.52
N TRP A 421 24.16 7.59 14.41
CA TRP A 421 24.66 6.85 15.58
C TRP A 421 25.67 7.69 16.35
N MET A 422 26.66 8.26 15.65
CA MET A 422 27.69 9.08 16.29
C MET A 422 27.10 10.31 16.96
N LEU A 423 26.18 11.02 16.29
CA LEU A 423 25.49 12.18 16.85
C LEU A 423 24.67 11.79 18.10
N SER A 424 23.98 10.65 18.05
CA SER A 424 23.21 10.15 19.19
C SER A 424 24.13 9.79 20.36
N PHE A 425 25.25 9.08 20.13
CA PHE A 425 26.22 8.82 21.18
C PHE A 425 26.75 10.12 21.79
N LEU A 426 27.22 11.06 20.96
CA LEU A 426 27.76 12.35 21.38
C LEU A 426 26.77 13.18 22.23
N MET A 427 25.51 13.24 21.80
CA MET A 427 24.46 14.01 22.47
C MET A 427 24.15 13.50 23.88
N TYR A 428 24.30 12.19 24.11
CA TYR A 428 24.01 11.56 25.39
C TYR A 428 25.24 11.24 26.23
N ILE A 429 26.47 11.59 25.81
CA ILE A 429 27.71 11.46 26.63
C ILE A 429 27.57 12.03 28.06
N PRO A 430 26.90 13.18 28.28
CA PRO A 430 26.76 13.73 29.63
C PRO A 430 25.95 12.84 30.59
N VAL A 431 25.13 11.91 30.09
CA VAL A 431 24.24 11.03 30.87
C VAL A 431 25.03 10.14 31.85
N PRO A 432 25.95 9.25 31.42
CA PRO A 432 26.72 8.40 32.34
C PRO A 432 27.67 9.20 33.26
N LEU A 433 28.11 10.39 32.84
CA LEU A 433 29.02 11.24 33.60
C LEU A 433 28.32 12.02 34.72
N LYS A 434 27.04 12.39 34.53
CA LYS A 434 26.28 13.23 35.47
C LYS A 434 25.20 12.50 36.26
N LEU A 435 24.76 11.30 35.86
CA LEU A 435 23.84 10.52 36.67
C LEU A 435 24.53 10.08 37.98
N THR A 436 24.05 10.59 39.10
CA THR A 436 24.36 10.07 40.43
C THR A 436 23.58 8.77 40.65
N GLY A 437 24.18 7.79 41.32
CA GLY A 437 23.53 6.50 41.61
C GLY A 437 22.29 6.65 42.51
N PRO A 438 21.53 5.57 42.75
CA PRO A 438 20.30 5.62 43.56
C PRO A 438 20.56 6.28 44.92
N GLN A 439 19.67 7.19 45.34
CA GLN A 439 19.75 7.84 46.65
C GLN A 439 19.60 6.78 47.75
N ASN A 440 20.67 6.58 48.54
CA ASN A 440 20.60 5.86 49.81
C ASN A 440 19.85 6.73 50.82
N MET A 441 18.52 6.61 50.87
CA MET A 441 17.75 7.16 51.98
C MET A 441 17.49 6.03 52.97
N HIS A 442 18.30 5.96 54.03
CA HIS A 442 17.99 5.15 55.20
C HIS A 442 16.73 5.72 55.85
N ASN A 443 15.59 5.03 55.72
CA ASN A 443 14.69 4.64 56.81
C ASN A 443 13.30 4.22 56.28
N TYR A 444 12.96 2.97 56.58
CA TYR A 444 11.64 2.37 56.83
C TYR A 444 10.44 2.58 55.85
N THR A 445 10.02 1.43 55.27
CA THR A 445 8.67 1.04 54.81
C THR A 445 8.05 1.60 53.52
N ASP A 446 8.80 1.65 52.41
CA ASP A 446 8.18 1.33 51.11
C ASP A 446 9.19 0.68 50.14
N THR A 447 9.28 -0.65 50.20
CA THR A 447 10.18 -1.47 49.38
C THR A 447 9.73 -1.60 47.92
N LYS A 448 8.70 -0.87 47.44
CA LYS A 448 8.25 -0.92 46.03
C LYS A 448 8.74 0.26 45.17
N GLY A 449 9.35 1.29 45.75
CA GLY A 449 9.89 2.46 45.03
C GLY A 449 11.35 2.34 44.58
N THR A 450 12.12 1.39 45.10
CA THR A 450 13.59 1.33 45.00
C THR A 450 14.13 0.60 43.75
N TRP A 451 13.28 0.23 42.80
CA TRP A 451 13.64 -0.66 41.68
C TRP A 451 13.95 0.04 40.36
N PHE A 452 13.79 1.37 40.29
CA PHE A 452 13.97 2.16 39.07
C PHE A 452 15.00 3.26 39.31
N CYS A 453 15.93 3.45 38.37
CA CYS A 453 16.87 4.57 38.47
C CYS A 453 16.17 5.88 38.28
N SER A 454 16.07 6.64 39.37
CA SER A 454 15.59 8.01 39.37
C SER A 454 16.71 8.94 38.91
N SER A 455 16.42 9.80 37.95
CA SER A 455 17.31 10.88 37.52
C SER A 455 17.40 11.96 38.60
N SER A 456 18.58 12.52 38.83
CA SER A 456 18.80 13.60 39.79
C SER A 456 18.24 14.94 39.29
N PRO A 457 17.96 15.92 40.18
CA PRO A 457 17.24 17.15 39.84
C PRO A 457 18.05 18.22 39.06
N THR A 458 19.35 18.02 38.87
CA THR A 458 20.27 19.04 38.35
C THR A 458 20.35 19.12 36.82
N GLU A 459 19.26 18.82 36.12
CA GLU A 459 19.29 18.50 34.68
C GLU A 459 18.14 19.11 33.85
N ILE A 460 17.49 20.18 34.33
CA ILE A 460 16.43 20.88 33.58
C ILE A 460 16.96 21.36 32.20
N GLY A 461 18.17 21.92 32.14
CA GLY A 461 18.77 22.44 30.89
C GLY A 461 19.17 21.36 29.85
N MET A 462 19.64 20.20 30.29
CA MET A 462 20.02 19.10 29.39
C MET A 462 18.79 18.36 28.83
N SER A 463 17.73 18.24 29.65
CA SER A 463 16.42 17.73 29.22
C SER A 463 15.81 18.58 28.10
N TYR A 464 15.94 19.92 28.18
CA TYR A 464 15.53 20.82 27.10
C TYR A 464 16.31 20.58 25.81
N LEU A 465 17.64 20.46 25.86
CA LEU A 465 18.47 20.22 24.68
C LEU A 465 18.11 18.90 23.97
N TRP A 466 17.85 17.82 24.72
CA TRP A 466 17.41 16.55 24.14
C TRP A 466 16.01 16.63 23.54
N SER A 467 15.09 17.33 24.20
CA SER A 467 13.73 17.54 23.69
C SER A 467 13.72 18.36 22.40
N ILE A 468 14.60 19.37 22.29
CA ILE A 468 14.78 20.18 21.08
C ILE A 468 15.30 19.31 19.93
N SER A 469 16.28 18.44 20.17
CA SER A 469 16.79 17.51 19.15
C SER A 469 15.70 16.57 18.63
N ASP A 470 14.93 15.95 19.54
CA ASP A 470 13.84 15.04 19.16
C ASP A 470 12.76 15.80 18.34
N ALA A 471 12.44 17.04 18.72
CA ALA A 471 11.51 17.91 17.98
C ALA A 471 12.01 18.29 16.58
N MET A 472 13.33 18.53 16.42
CA MET A 472 13.93 18.81 15.11
C MET A 472 13.77 17.62 14.15
N PHE A 473 14.06 16.39 14.60
CA PHE A 473 13.88 15.20 13.76
C PHE A 473 12.40 14.98 13.40
N ILE A 474 11.48 15.17 14.35
CA ILE A 474 10.03 15.06 14.10
C ILE A 474 9.57 16.10 13.08
N SER A 475 10.05 17.34 13.17
CA SER A 475 9.68 18.42 12.25
C SER A 475 10.09 18.12 10.81
N VAL A 476 11.29 17.58 10.61
CA VAL A 476 11.77 17.17 9.28
C VAL A 476 10.97 15.98 8.73
N MET A 477 10.58 15.02 9.58
CA MET A 477 9.70 13.90 9.20
C MET A 477 8.32 14.39 8.76
N VAL A 478 7.72 15.34 9.49
CA VAL A 478 6.42 15.95 9.15
C VAL A 478 6.52 16.69 7.81
N TRP A 479 7.57 17.49 7.62
CA TRP A 479 7.78 18.28 6.40
C TRP A 479 7.96 17.39 5.16
N SER A 480 8.84 16.38 5.24
CA SER A 480 9.12 15.47 4.12
C SER A 480 7.93 14.58 3.76
N SER A 481 7.21 14.07 4.77
CA SER A 481 6.02 13.25 4.53
C SER A 481 4.85 14.10 4.00
N GLY A 482 4.68 15.31 4.53
CA GLY A 482 3.65 16.26 4.08
C GLY A 482 3.89 16.72 2.63
N SER A 483 5.14 16.97 2.26
CA SER A 483 5.50 17.37 0.90
C SER A 483 5.25 16.24 -0.11
N MET A 484 5.57 14.99 0.23
CA MET A 484 5.25 13.79 -0.57
C MET A 484 3.74 13.66 -0.80
N VAL A 485 2.91 13.85 0.24
CA VAL A 485 1.45 13.79 0.13
C VAL A 485 0.91 14.92 -0.75
N LEU A 486 1.37 16.16 -0.55
CA LEU A 486 0.98 17.30 -1.38
C LEU A 486 1.38 17.12 -2.84
N LEU A 487 2.54 16.52 -3.10
CA LEU A 487 3.01 16.21 -4.44
C LEU A 487 2.14 15.16 -5.11
N LEU A 488 1.79 14.08 -4.39
CA LEU A 488 0.87 13.05 -4.88
C LEU A 488 -0.54 13.62 -5.14
N LEU A 489 -1.03 14.50 -4.28
CA LEU A 489 -2.31 15.20 -4.46
C LEU A 489 -2.28 16.14 -5.68
N ARG A 490 -1.21 16.92 -5.87
CA ARG A 490 -1.03 17.78 -7.06
C ARG A 490 -0.87 16.96 -8.34
N HIS A 491 -0.18 15.82 -8.28
CA HIS A 491 -0.05 14.91 -9.41
C HIS A 491 -1.41 14.33 -9.79
N ARG A 492 -2.20 13.88 -8.81
CA ARG A 492 -3.59 13.44 -9.03
C ARG A 492 -4.44 14.54 -9.65
N GLN A 493 -4.38 15.77 -9.15
CA GLN A 493 -5.12 16.91 -9.73
C GLN A 493 -4.71 17.17 -11.19
N ARG A 494 -3.42 17.05 -11.53
CA ARG A 494 -2.94 17.19 -12.92
C ARG A 494 -3.37 16.03 -13.82
N VAL A 495 -3.39 14.80 -13.31
CA VAL A 495 -3.84 13.62 -14.06
C VAL A 495 -5.36 13.65 -14.28
N GLN A 496 -6.11 14.16 -13.29
CA GLN A 496 -7.56 14.37 -13.38
C GLN A 496 -7.94 15.49 -14.37
N TYR A 497 -7.09 16.50 -14.56
CA TYR A 497 -7.33 17.56 -15.57
C TYR A 497 -7.16 17.07 -17.02
N ILE A 498 -6.39 15.99 -17.25
CA ILE A 498 -6.13 15.42 -18.59
C ILE A 498 -7.22 14.39 -18.97
N HIS A 499 -7.93 13.82 -18.00
CA HIS A 499 -9.08 12.94 -18.26
C HIS A 499 -10.39 13.72 -18.21
N THR A 500 -11.07 13.84 -19.35
CA THR A 500 -12.42 14.37 -19.46
C THR A 500 -13.40 13.58 -18.57
N PRO A 501 -14.40 14.24 -17.95
CA PRO A 501 -15.26 13.61 -16.95
C PRO A 501 -16.35 12.76 -17.62
N THR A 502 -16.06 11.48 -17.85
CA THR A 502 -17.09 10.48 -18.16
C THR A 502 -17.19 9.48 -17.01
N GLY A 503 -18.20 9.67 -16.16
CA GLY A 503 -18.73 8.63 -15.27
C GLY A 503 -18.01 8.43 -13.93
N HIS A 504 -18.70 8.88 -12.86
CA HIS A 504 -18.60 8.51 -11.44
C HIS A 504 -17.33 7.77 -10.97
N HIS A 505 -16.50 8.54 -10.27
CA HIS A 505 -15.23 8.19 -9.65
C HIS A 505 -15.24 6.90 -8.82
N ARG A 506 -14.73 5.80 -9.40
CA ARG A 506 -14.00 4.80 -8.61
C ARG A 506 -12.74 5.48 -8.10
N CYS A 507 -12.59 5.63 -6.77
CA CYS A 507 -11.32 6.08 -6.20
C CYS A 507 -10.21 5.15 -6.71
N PRO A 508 -9.18 5.65 -7.40
CA PRO A 508 -8.10 4.79 -7.88
C PRO A 508 -7.46 4.09 -6.66
N PRO A 509 -6.99 2.84 -6.80
CA PRO A 509 -6.35 2.07 -5.71
C PRO A 509 -5.19 2.83 -5.05
N GLU A 510 -4.59 3.76 -5.78
CA GLU A 510 -3.60 4.74 -5.34
C GLU A 510 -4.11 5.68 -4.24
N THR A 511 -5.39 6.06 -4.25
CA THR A 511 -6.00 6.92 -3.22
C THR A 511 -6.14 6.18 -1.89
N ARG A 512 -6.45 4.88 -1.92
CA ARG A 512 -6.51 4.02 -0.72
C ARG A 512 -5.11 3.81 -0.14
N ALA A 513 -4.10 3.60 -0.99
CA ALA A 513 -2.71 3.53 -0.57
C ALA A 513 -2.24 4.85 0.08
N VAL A 514 -2.54 6.00 -0.53
CA VAL A 514 -2.17 7.31 0.03
C VAL A 514 -2.87 7.62 1.35
N HIS A 515 -4.17 7.31 1.49
CA HIS A 515 -4.88 7.49 2.76
C HIS A 515 -4.32 6.59 3.85
N THR A 516 -4.02 5.32 3.55
CA THR A 516 -3.40 4.43 4.54
C THR A 516 -1.99 4.86 4.92
N ILE A 517 -1.17 5.38 3.97
CA ILE A 517 0.15 5.96 4.25
C ILE A 517 0.03 7.21 5.14
N LEU A 518 -0.89 8.12 4.81
CA LEU A 518 -1.14 9.34 5.58
C LEU A 518 -1.60 9.01 7.01
N MET A 519 -2.56 8.09 7.15
CA MET A 519 -3.04 7.65 8.46
C MET A 519 -1.93 6.96 9.26
N LEU A 520 -1.05 6.19 8.63
CA LEU A 520 0.11 5.57 9.27
C LEU A 520 1.08 6.61 9.83
N VAL A 521 1.47 7.57 8.99
CA VAL A 521 2.45 8.60 9.30
C VAL A 521 1.92 9.52 10.40
N VAL A 522 0.64 9.91 10.34
CA VAL A 522 -0.01 10.70 11.40
C VAL A 522 -0.09 9.90 12.70
N THR A 523 -0.42 8.61 12.64
CA THR A 523 -0.46 7.74 13.84
C THR A 523 0.94 7.58 14.45
N PHE A 524 2.00 7.54 13.65
CA PHE A 524 3.37 7.45 14.17
C PHE A 524 3.90 8.76 14.76
N ILE A 525 3.64 9.89 14.10
CA ILE A 525 4.02 11.21 14.62
C ILE A 525 3.32 11.49 15.96
N THR A 526 2.06 11.09 16.10
CA THR A 526 1.30 11.27 17.34
C THR A 526 1.86 10.42 18.49
N PHE A 527 2.22 9.15 18.27
CA PHE A 527 2.87 8.34 19.31
C PHE A 527 4.22 8.92 19.76
N TYR A 528 5.03 9.43 18.83
CA TYR A 528 6.31 10.06 19.17
C TYR A 528 6.16 11.38 19.92
N PHE A 529 5.21 12.22 19.50
CA PHE A 529 4.91 13.47 20.20
C PHE A 529 4.40 13.19 21.62
N LEU A 530 3.48 12.25 21.79
CA LEU A 530 2.99 11.82 23.10
C LEU A 530 4.11 11.29 23.99
N ASN A 531 5.00 10.45 23.45
CA ASN A 531 6.14 9.92 24.21
C ASN A 531 7.11 11.02 24.63
N SER A 532 7.33 12.03 23.78
CA SER A 532 8.17 13.19 24.09
C SER A 532 7.56 14.07 25.19
N VAL A 533 6.26 14.38 25.10
CA VAL A 533 5.52 15.15 26.12
C VAL A 533 5.53 14.44 27.47
N VAL A 534 5.26 13.12 27.49
CA VAL A 534 5.29 12.31 28.72
C VAL A 534 6.71 12.24 29.28
N SER A 535 7.74 12.11 28.43
CA SER A 535 9.14 12.10 28.87
C SER A 535 9.57 13.43 29.49
N PHE A 536 9.19 14.55 28.87
CA PHE A 536 9.43 15.90 29.39
C PHE A 536 8.71 16.12 30.72
N TYR A 537 7.46 15.66 30.82
CA TYR A 537 6.67 15.74 32.04
C TYR A 537 7.30 14.95 33.20
N ILE A 538 7.76 13.71 32.95
CA ILE A 538 8.49 12.91 33.94
C ILE A 538 9.80 13.60 34.37
N ALA A 539 10.49 14.28 33.43
CA ALA A 539 11.72 15.01 33.73
C ALA A 539 11.49 16.34 34.47
N ALA A 540 10.35 17.01 34.26
CA ALA A 540 10.01 18.29 34.88
C ALA A 540 9.38 18.13 36.28
N PHE A 541 8.67 17.03 36.52
CA PHE A 541 7.99 16.74 37.78
C PHE A 541 8.60 15.49 38.42
N PHE A 542 9.60 15.69 39.28
CA PHE A 542 10.35 14.64 39.99
C PHE A 542 9.54 13.76 40.95
N ASP A 543 8.21 13.93 41.00
CA ASP A 543 7.34 13.35 42.03
C ASP A 543 6.15 12.57 41.45
N ILE A 544 6.38 11.77 40.40
CA ILE A 544 5.30 11.03 39.72
C ILE A 544 5.58 9.53 39.53
N ARG A 545 4.82 8.77 40.32
CA ARG A 545 4.32 7.38 40.24
C ARG A 545 4.93 6.50 39.14
N LEU A 546 5.53 5.38 39.57
CA LEU A 546 5.93 4.18 38.79
C LEU A 546 5.01 3.80 37.61
N TRP A 547 3.71 4.02 37.75
CA TRP A 547 2.71 3.80 36.71
C TRP A 547 2.96 4.66 35.45
N LEU A 548 3.38 5.93 35.58
CA LEU A 548 3.66 6.81 34.44
C LEU A 548 4.90 6.36 33.65
N ILE A 549 5.93 5.89 34.35
CA ILE A 549 7.15 5.34 33.74
C ILE A 549 6.82 4.07 32.94
N GLN A 550 5.97 3.18 33.50
CA GLN A 550 5.52 1.97 32.81
C GLN A 550 4.65 2.30 31.58
N THR A 551 3.76 3.28 31.69
CA THR A 551 2.93 3.75 30.57
C THR A 551 3.80 4.37 29.46
N SER A 552 4.82 5.16 29.80
CA SER A 552 5.79 5.69 28.83
C SER A 552 6.61 4.58 28.15
N ASN A 553 7.00 3.52 28.89
CA ASN A 553 7.71 2.37 28.31
C ASN A 553 6.85 1.63 27.27
N VAL A 554 5.57 1.39 27.56
CA VAL A 554 4.62 0.79 26.61
C VAL A 554 4.47 1.69 25.39
N LEU A 555 4.17 2.98 25.61
CA LEU A 555 3.96 3.96 24.55
C LEU A 555 5.19 4.10 23.62
N GLY A 556 6.40 4.17 24.19
CA GLY A 556 7.65 4.23 23.44
C GLY A 556 8.00 2.94 22.69
N SER A 557 7.46 1.79 23.11
CA SER A 557 7.67 0.49 22.45
C SER A 557 6.69 0.19 21.30
N CYS A 558 5.58 0.93 21.21
CA CYS A 558 4.61 0.83 20.12
C CYS A 558 5.22 1.05 18.75
N PHE A 559 6.05 2.08 18.61
CA PHE A 559 6.65 2.38 17.31
C PHE A 559 7.64 1.30 16.84
N PRO A 560 8.66 0.90 17.63
CA PRO A 560 9.59 -0.17 17.25
C PRO A 560 8.92 -1.52 16.95
N THR A 561 7.71 -1.75 17.45
CA THR A 561 6.94 -2.98 17.20
C THR A 561 6.12 -2.90 15.91
N ILE A 562 5.39 -1.80 15.70
CA ILE A 562 4.40 -1.67 14.61
C ILE A 562 5.07 -1.29 13.28
N SER A 563 6.11 -0.45 13.32
CA SER A 563 6.77 0.07 12.11
C SER A 563 7.39 -1.03 11.22
N PRO A 564 8.21 -1.96 11.76
CA PRO A 564 8.79 -3.08 10.99
C PRO A 564 7.75 -3.97 10.32
N PHE A 565 6.64 -4.24 11.00
CA PHE A 565 5.55 -5.07 10.48
C PHE A 565 4.95 -4.46 9.21
N LEU A 566 4.76 -3.14 9.20
CA LEU A 566 4.17 -2.42 8.06
C LEU A 566 5.17 -2.24 6.91
N LEU A 567 6.46 -2.16 7.20
CA LEU A 567 7.51 -2.15 6.18
C LEU A 567 7.61 -3.51 5.47
N LEU A 568 7.51 -4.62 6.22
CA LEU A 568 7.46 -5.98 5.67
C LEU A 568 6.22 -6.18 4.77
N LEU A 569 5.03 -5.77 5.22
CA LEU A 569 3.79 -5.92 4.45
C LEU A 569 3.75 -5.11 3.14
N ARG A 570 4.56 -4.06 3.04
CA ARG A 570 4.62 -3.21 1.85
C ARG A 570 5.75 -3.60 0.89
N ASP A 571 6.62 -4.52 1.28
CA ASP A 571 7.71 -4.94 0.41
C ASP A 571 7.14 -5.78 -0.76
N PRO A 572 7.33 -5.35 -2.02
CA PRO A 572 6.84 -6.08 -3.20
C PRO A 572 7.44 -7.49 -3.34
N ARG A 573 8.50 -7.83 -2.59
CA ARG A 573 9.09 -9.18 -2.54
C ARG A 573 8.34 -10.15 -1.62
N THR A 574 7.41 -9.66 -0.79
CA THR A 574 6.59 -10.54 0.04
C THR A 574 5.43 -11.12 -0.77
N PRO A 575 5.19 -12.45 -0.72
CA PRO A 575 4.05 -13.06 -1.38
C PRO A 575 2.77 -12.48 -0.75
N ARG A 576 1.98 -11.79 -1.58
CA ARG A 576 0.67 -11.30 -1.16
C ARG A 576 -0.23 -12.51 -0.90
N PHE A 577 -0.50 -12.79 0.37
CA PHE A 577 -1.59 -13.68 0.76
C PHE A 577 -2.91 -12.98 0.44
N CYS A 578 -3.42 -13.21 -0.77
CA CYS A 578 -4.80 -12.92 -1.11
C CYS A 578 -5.62 -14.17 -0.75
N SER A 579 -6.49 -14.07 0.26
CA SER A 579 -7.63 -14.97 0.42
C SER A 579 -8.83 -14.42 -0.35
#